data_AF-S2EW05-F1
#
_entry.id   AF-S2EW05-F1
#
_cell.length_a   1.000
_cell.length_b   1.000
_cell.length_c   1.000
_cell.angle_alpha   90.00
_cell.angle_beta   90.00
_cell.angle_gamma   90.00
#
_symmetry.space_group_name_H-M   'P 1'
#
loop_
_entity.id
_entity.type
_entity.pdbx_description
1 polymer ?
#
loop_
_entity_poly.entity_id
_entity_poly.type
_entity_poly.pdbx_seq_one_letter_code
_entity_poly.pdbx_strand_id
1 'polypeptide(L)'
;MKPVAMKLFKPLTTRAKPVDREGLEQSALMAELRARMPEVADLIFHVPNGGHRVKAVAAKLKAQGVKAGIPDLVLPMARGGFFGLYIEFKATPPYDAAISDSQHERIRKLNAQGYLAVVCRGHFDTMEQIRAYLRLAPTVVAA
;
A
#
# COMPACT_ATOMS: atom_id res chain seq x y z
N MET A 1 0.70 20.47 61.44
CA MET A 1 0.57 19.21 60.69
C MET A 1 0.34 19.55 59.22
N LYS A 2 1.14 19.01 58.28
CA LYS A 2 0.89 19.23 56.85
C LYS A 2 -0.23 18.27 56.40
N PRO A 3 -1.25 18.74 55.68
CA PRO A 3 -2.31 17.87 55.20
C PRO A 3 -1.75 16.92 54.13
N VAL A 4 -2.05 15.63 54.27
CA VAL A 4 -1.73 14.62 53.26
C VAL A 4 -2.71 14.82 52.10
N ALA A 5 -2.19 15.23 50.95
CA ALA A 5 -2.99 15.30 49.72
C ALA A 5 -3.25 13.87 49.23
N MET A 6 -4.50 13.42 49.29
CA MET A 6 -4.91 12.12 48.78
C MET A 6 -4.93 12.17 47.25
N LYS A 7 -4.05 11.40 46.60
CA LYS A 7 -4.08 11.25 45.13
C LYS A 7 -5.28 10.38 44.76
N LEU A 8 -6.23 10.94 44.00
CA LEU A 8 -7.32 10.15 43.41
C LEU A 8 -6.75 9.08 42.48
N PHE A 9 -7.23 7.85 42.64
CA PHE A 9 -6.98 6.75 41.72
C PHE A 9 -7.48 7.13 40.32
N LYS A 10 -6.59 7.13 39.32
CA LYS A 10 -6.98 7.22 37.91
C LYS A 10 -7.11 5.81 37.35
N PRO A 11 -8.28 5.41 36.81
CA PRO A 11 -8.41 4.11 36.17
C PRO A 11 -7.46 4.05 34.97
N LEU A 12 -6.68 2.97 34.87
CA LEU A 12 -5.85 2.71 33.70
C LEU A 12 -6.79 2.37 32.54
N THR A 13 -6.94 3.31 31.59
CA THR A 13 -7.61 3.03 30.32
C THR A 13 -6.70 2.14 29.47
N THR A 14 -7.00 0.85 29.40
CA THR A 14 -6.28 -0.07 28.52
C THR A 14 -6.75 0.13 27.08
N ARG A 15 -5.96 0.89 26.30
CA ARG A 15 -6.24 1.06 24.86
C ARG A 15 -6.02 -0.28 24.15
N ALA A 16 -7.01 -0.73 23.38
CA ALA A 16 -6.88 -1.93 22.56
C ALA A 16 -5.68 -1.79 21.61
N LYS A 17 -5.00 -2.91 21.35
CA LYS A 17 -3.86 -2.93 20.43
C LYS A 17 -4.33 -2.50 19.02
N PRO A 18 -3.56 -1.67 18.30
CA PRO A 18 -3.87 -1.34 16.92
C PRO A 18 -3.99 -2.59 16.06
N VAL A 19 -5.01 -2.65 15.20
CA VAL A 19 -5.21 -3.73 14.22
C VAL A 19 -4.70 -3.24 12.88
N ASP A 20 -3.83 -4.02 12.24
CA ASP A 20 -3.34 -3.75 10.88
C ASP A 20 -4.38 -4.15 9.84
N ARG A 21 -5.38 -3.27 9.65
CA ARG A 21 -6.48 -3.50 8.69
C ARG A 21 -5.98 -3.53 7.25
N GLU A 22 -5.06 -2.62 6.91
CA GLU A 22 -4.48 -2.50 5.57
C GLU A 22 -3.74 -3.78 5.17
N GLY A 23 -2.85 -4.28 6.04
CA GLY A 23 -2.12 -5.53 5.79
C GLY A 23 -3.01 -6.77 5.71
N LEU A 24 -4.07 -6.84 6.53
CA LEU A 24 -5.05 -7.95 6.48
C LEU A 24 -5.83 -7.96 5.17
N GLU A 25 -6.31 -6.79 4.72
CA GLU A 25 -7.06 -6.67 3.47
C GLU A 25 -6.17 -6.90 2.25
N GLN A 26 -4.93 -6.40 2.25
CA GLN A 26 -3.98 -6.69 1.18
C GLN A 26 -3.65 -8.19 1.13
N SER A 27 -3.52 -8.87 2.27
CA SER A 27 -3.30 -10.32 2.33
C SER A 27 -4.49 -11.09 1.75
N ALA A 28 -5.72 -10.66 2.03
CA ALA A 28 -6.93 -11.23 1.46
C ALA A 28 -7.00 -11.05 -0.06
N LEU A 29 -6.68 -9.86 -0.58
CA LEU A 29 -6.54 -9.61 -2.02
C LEU A 29 -5.55 -10.59 -2.66
N MET A 30 -4.36 -10.74 -2.08
CA MET A 30 -3.34 -11.64 -2.63
C MET A 30 -3.79 -13.11 -2.62
N ALA A 31 -4.58 -13.54 -1.62
CA ALA A 31 -5.17 -14.86 -1.61
C ALA A 31 -6.23 -15.04 -2.71
N GLU A 32 -7.09 -14.04 -2.93
CA GLU A 32 -8.09 -14.11 -4.00
C GLU A 32 -7.45 -14.11 -5.39
N LEU A 33 -6.43 -13.29 -5.63
CA LEU A 33 -5.69 -13.27 -6.89
C LEU A 33 -5.09 -14.65 -7.20
N ARG A 34 -4.48 -15.32 -6.21
CA ARG A 34 -3.96 -16.68 -6.38
C ARG A 34 -5.05 -17.69 -6.75
N ALA A 35 -6.24 -17.55 -6.18
CA ALA A 35 -7.35 -18.47 -6.42
C ALA A 35 -8.04 -18.24 -7.78
N ARG A 36 -8.15 -16.99 -8.23
CA ARG A 36 -9.02 -16.61 -9.35
C ARG A 36 -8.29 -16.06 -10.57
N MET A 37 -7.07 -15.56 -10.40
CA MET A 37 -6.30 -14.86 -11.43
C MET A 37 -4.81 -15.26 -11.36
N PRO A 38 -4.47 -16.55 -11.55
CA PRO A 38 -3.13 -17.07 -11.29
C PRO A 38 -2.03 -16.36 -12.10
N GLU A 39 -2.28 -15.96 -13.35
CA GLU A 39 -1.32 -15.19 -14.16
C GLU A 39 -1.01 -13.82 -13.55
N VAL A 40 -2.00 -13.17 -12.93
CA VAL A 40 -1.79 -11.90 -12.22
C VAL A 40 -1.04 -12.14 -10.93
N ALA A 41 -1.43 -13.18 -10.18
CA ALA A 41 -0.80 -13.53 -8.91
C ALA A 41 0.69 -13.91 -9.06
N ASP A 42 1.07 -14.46 -10.21
CA ASP A 42 2.46 -14.79 -10.54
C ASP A 42 3.33 -13.54 -10.72
N LEU A 43 2.77 -12.48 -11.32
CA LEU A 43 3.54 -11.26 -11.64
C LEU A 43 3.39 -10.14 -10.62
N ILE A 44 2.28 -10.05 -9.88
CA ILE A 44 2.04 -8.97 -8.92
C ILE A 44 2.86 -9.18 -7.65
N PHE A 45 3.53 -8.13 -7.19
CA PHE A 45 4.33 -8.20 -5.97
C PHE A 45 4.16 -6.97 -5.07
N HIS A 46 4.38 -7.20 -3.78
CA HIS A 46 4.39 -6.15 -2.78
C HIS A 46 5.77 -5.50 -2.66
N VAL A 47 5.80 -4.18 -2.49
CA VAL A 47 7.00 -3.41 -2.19
C VAL A 47 7.00 -3.03 -0.69
N PRO A 48 7.82 -3.66 0.16
CA PRO A 48 7.79 -3.49 1.62
C PRO A 48 8.51 -2.22 2.10
N ASN A 49 8.14 -1.06 1.54
CA ASN A 49 8.81 0.21 1.81
C ASN A 49 8.24 1.00 3.01
N GLY A 50 7.08 0.62 3.55
CA GLY A 50 6.40 1.33 4.66
C GLY A 50 6.68 0.83 6.09
N GLY A 51 7.35 -0.31 6.25
CA GLY A 51 7.48 -0.98 7.56
C GLY A 51 8.37 -0.24 8.59
N HIS A 52 7.99 -0.36 9.87
CA HIS A 52 8.80 0.10 11.00
C HIS A 52 10.14 -0.64 11.02
N ARG A 53 11.23 0.13 11.11
CA ARG A 53 12.59 -0.41 11.20
C ARG A 53 13.48 0.51 12.01
N VAL A 54 14.53 -0.05 12.60
CA VAL A 54 15.52 0.74 13.34
C VAL A 54 16.22 1.73 12.42
N LYS A 55 16.60 2.91 12.95
CA LYS A 55 17.14 4.03 12.15
C LYS A 55 18.33 3.64 11.27
N ALA A 56 19.24 2.82 11.78
CA ALA A 56 20.41 2.35 11.04
C ALA A 56 20.02 1.54 9.78
N VAL A 57 19.02 0.66 9.90
CA VAL A 57 18.49 -0.12 8.78
C VAL A 57 17.80 0.80 7.78
N ALA A 58 17.01 1.78 8.25
CA ALA A 58 16.38 2.77 7.37
C ALA A 58 17.41 3.58 6.57
N ALA A 59 18.50 4.02 7.21
CA ALA A 59 19.57 4.75 6.53
C ALA A 59 20.27 3.89 5.47
N LYS A 60 20.61 2.64 5.82
CA LYS A 60 21.20 1.68 4.87
C LYS A 60 20.30 1.43 3.65
N LEU A 61 19.02 1.18 3.87
CA LEU A 61 18.06 0.95 2.79
C LEU A 61 17.87 2.20 1.90
N LYS A 62 17.86 3.40 2.49
CA LYS A 62 17.84 4.66 1.72
C LYS A 62 19.10 4.80 0.84
N ALA A 63 20.27 4.45 1.36
CA ALA A 63 21.51 4.45 0.59
C ALA A 63 21.50 3.40 -0.54
N GLN A 64 20.77 2.30 -0.37
CA GLN A 64 20.51 1.29 -1.41
C GLN A 64 19.42 1.69 -2.41
N GLY A 65 18.79 2.86 -2.23
CA GLY A 65 17.85 3.41 -3.19
C GLY A 65 16.37 3.30 -2.81
N VAL A 66 16.02 2.78 -1.62
CA VAL A 66 14.63 2.80 -1.14
C VAL A 66 14.11 4.23 -1.15
N LYS A 67 12.93 4.41 -1.75
CA LYS A 67 12.24 5.70 -1.83
C LYS A 67 10.99 5.66 -0.96
N ALA A 68 10.72 6.76 -0.25
CA ALA A 68 9.47 6.94 0.45
C ALA A 68 8.30 7.04 -0.55
N GLY A 69 7.13 6.55 -0.14
CA GLY A 69 5.88 6.64 -0.90
C GLY A 69 5.84 5.83 -2.18
N ILE A 70 6.70 4.82 -2.35
CA ILE A 70 6.53 3.82 -3.42
C ILE A 70 5.24 3.05 -3.16
N PRO A 71 4.32 2.96 -4.15
CA PRO A 71 3.08 2.20 -4.03
C PRO A 71 3.30 0.76 -3.57
N ASP A 72 2.35 0.25 -2.78
CA ASP A 72 2.45 -1.04 -2.11
C ASP A 72 2.48 -2.22 -3.07
N LEU A 73 1.74 -2.17 -4.18
CA LEU A 73 1.63 -3.27 -5.14
C LEU A 73 2.06 -2.83 -6.54
N VAL A 74 2.74 -3.73 -7.24
CA VAL A 74 3.17 -3.54 -8.63
C VAL A 74 2.74 -4.75 -9.45
N LEU A 75 2.00 -4.50 -10.53
CA LEU A 75 1.62 -5.47 -11.54
C LEU A 75 2.32 -5.10 -12.87
N PRO A 76 3.42 -5.78 -13.24
CA PRO A 76 4.20 -5.49 -14.45
C PRO A 76 3.56 -6.08 -15.72
N MET A 77 2.24 -5.99 -15.85
CA MET A 77 1.53 -6.33 -17.08
C MET A 77 1.23 -5.05 -17.86
N ALA A 78 1.79 -4.90 -19.05
CA ALA A 78 1.59 -3.72 -19.87
C ALA A 78 0.20 -3.77 -20.56
N ARG A 79 -0.65 -2.77 -20.30
CA ARG A 79 -2.04 -2.70 -20.79
C ARG A 79 -2.45 -1.25 -21.09
N GLY A 80 -3.25 -1.03 -22.14
CA GLY A 80 -3.90 0.24 -22.44
C GLY A 80 -2.95 1.41 -22.73
N GLY A 81 -1.74 1.14 -23.22
CA GLY A 81 -0.69 2.14 -23.40
C GLY A 81 0.19 2.35 -22.16
N PHE A 82 -0.15 1.75 -21.03
CA PHE A 82 0.67 1.79 -19.81
C PHE A 82 1.66 0.62 -19.77
N PHE A 83 2.82 0.86 -19.15
CA PHE A 83 3.89 -0.13 -18.99
C PHE A 83 3.71 -1.06 -17.78
N GLY A 84 2.74 -0.76 -16.91
CA GLY A 84 2.43 -1.53 -15.72
C GLY A 84 1.49 -0.75 -14.80
N LEU A 85 0.91 -1.45 -13.83
CA LEU A 85 0.00 -0.90 -12.83
C LEU A 85 0.69 -0.85 -11.47
N TYR A 86 0.67 0.32 -10.84
CA TYR A 86 1.09 0.57 -9.47
C TYR A 86 -0.14 0.92 -8.63
N ILE A 87 -0.32 0.23 -7.50
CA ILE A 87 -1.43 0.47 -6.58
C ILE A 87 -0.87 0.83 -5.22
N GLU A 88 -1.19 2.04 -4.77
CA GLU A 88 -1.06 2.45 -3.38
C GLU A 88 -2.30 1.93 -2.65
N PHE A 89 -2.11 0.97 -1.74
CA PHE A 89 -3.22 0.28 -1.09
C PHE A 89 -3.54 0.97 0.23
N LYS A 90 -4.83 1.21 0.49
CA LYS A 90 -5.32 1.73 1.76
C LYS A 90 -6.36 0.78 2.31
N ALA A 91 -6.49 0.69 3.63
CA ALA A 91 -7.60 -0.06 4.23
C ALA A 91 -8.97 0.47 3.74
N THR A 92 -10.02 -0.34 3.89
CA THR A 92 -11.39 0.09 3.57
C THR A 92 -11.84 1.19 4.56
N PRO A 93 -12.52 2.26 4.10
CA PRO A 93 -13.14 3.25 4.97
C PRO A 93 -14.08 2.59 6.02
N PRO A 94 -14.16 3.12 7.25
CA PRO A 94 -13.55 4.37 7.73
C PRO A 94 -12.13 4.19 8.30
N TYR A 95 -11.47 3.07 8.03
CA TYR A 95 -10.14 2.74 8.58
C TYR A 95 -8.99 3.14 7.66
N ASP A 96 -9.28 3.80 6.54
CA ASP A 96 -8.28 4.24 5.58
C ASP A 96 -7.39 5.35 6.14
N ALA A 97 -6.10 5.27 5.83
CA ALA A 97 -5.18 6.36 6.12
C ALA A 97 -5.23 7.41 5.00
N ALA A 98 -4.93 8.67 5.35
CA ALA A 98 -4.70 9.69 4.34
C ALA A 98 -3.44 9.36 3.51
N ILE A 99 -3.46 9.75 2.25
CA ILE A 99 -2.29 9.63 1.37
C ILE A 99 -1.29 10.74 1.76
N SER A 100 -0.06 10.35 2.05
CA SER A 100 1.04 11.28 2.35
C SER A 100 1.51 12.03 1.11
N ASP A 101 2.15 13.19 1.31
CA ASP A 101 2.72 13.99 0.22
C ASP A 101 3.72 13.20 -0.63
N SER A 102 4.52 12.34 0.00
CA SER A 102 5.49 11.49 -0.70
C SER A 102 4.84 10.45 -1.61
N GLN A 103 3.68 9.90 -1.22
CA GLN A 103 2.90 8.98 -2.04
C GLN A 103 2.28 9.73 -3.22
N HIS A 104 1.70 10.92 -2.98
CA HIS A 104 1.18 11.78 -4.06
C HIS A 104 2.26 12.17 -5.08
N GLU A 105 3.45 12.54 -4.63
CA GLU A 105 4.56 12.87 -5.52
C GLU A 105 5.02 11.67 -6.34
N ARG A 106 5.11 10.49 -5.71
CA ARG A 106 5.53 9.27 -6.39
C ARG A 106 4.54 8.83 -7.46
N ILE A 107 3.24 8.84 -7.15
CA ILE A 107 2.17 8.51 -8.09
C ILE A 107 2.26 9.44 -9.31
N ARG A 108 2.39 10.75 -9.10
CA ARG A 108 2.58 11.73 -10.19
C ARG A 108 3.79 11.40 -11.06
N LYS A 109 4.94 11.08 -10.44
CA LYS A 109 6.18 10.72 -11.15
C LYS A 109 6.03 9.43 -11.97
N LEU A 110 5.35 8.41 -11.44
CA LEU A 110 5.10 7.15 -12.16
C LEU A 110 4.18 7.37 -13.36
N ASN A 111 3.09 8.13 -13.17
CA ASN A 111 2.16 8.49 -14.25
C ASN A 111 2.87 9.27 -15.37
N ALA A 112 3.76 10.20 -15.01
CA ALA A 112 4.56 10.96 -15.97
C ALA A 112 5.58 10.10 -16.75
N GLN A 113 5.80 8.84 -16.37
CA GLN A 113 6.69 7.89 -17.06
C GLN A 113 5.91 6.79 -17.81
N GLY A 114 4.58 6.92 -17.96
CA GLY A 114 3.77 5.98 -18.72
C GLY A 114 3.32 4.74 -17.93
N TYR A 115 3.42 4.75 -16.60
CA TYR A 115 2.77 3.74 -15.75
C TYR A 115 1.38 4.22 -15.33
N LEU A 116 0.48 3.29 -15.03
CA LEU A 116 -0.76 3.63 -14.34
C LEU A 116 -0.53 3.48 -12.84
N ALA A 117 -0.46 4.58 -12.11
CA ALA A 117 -0.35 4.61 -10.66
C ALA A 117 -1.62 5.20 -10.03
N VAL A 118 -2.26 4.43 -9.15
CA VAL A 118 -3.55 4.75 -8.55
C VAL A 118 -3.57 4.44 -7.06
N VAL A 119 -4.53 5.03 -6.34
CA VAL A 119 -4.80 4.69 -4.95
C VAL A 119 -6.07 3.88 -4.89
N CYS A 120 -6.03 2.73 -4.23
CA CYS A 120 -7.20 1.88 -4.01
C CYS A 120 -7.49 1.76 -2.51
N ARG A 121 -8.77 1.75 -2.15
CA ARG A 121 -9.25 1.64 -0.77
C ARG A 121 -9.94 0.30 -0.55
N GLY A 122 -9.17 -0.60 0.00
CA GLY A 122 -9.58 -1.92 0.38
C GLY A 122 -9.48 -2.94 -0.74
N HIS A 123 -9.77 -4.17 -0.34
CA HIS A 123 -9.68 -5.34 -1.19
C HIS A 123 -10.56 -5.22 -2.45
N PHE A 124 -11.85 -4.89 -2.29
CA PHE A 124 -12.80 -4.87 -3.40
C PHE A 124 -12.47 -3.83 -4.47
N ASP A 125 -12.16 -2.60 -4.05
CA ASP A 125 -11.75 -1.52 -4.96
C ASP A 125 -10.50 -1.91 -5.75
N THR A 126 -9.52 -2.49 -5.06
CA THR A 126 -8.28 -2.94 -5.71
C THR A 126 -8.52 -4.06 -6.73
N MET A 127 -9.38 -5.04 -6.39
CA MET A 127 -9.73 -6.12 -7.31
C MET A 127 -10.43 -5.59 -8.56
N GLU A 128 -11.39 -4.67 -8.40
CA GLU A 128 -12.09 -4.08 -9.54
C GLU A 128 -11.14 -3.26 -10.42
N GLN A 129 -10.19 -2.53 -9.82
CA GLN A 129 -9.18 -1.79 -10.56
C GLN A 129 -8.25 -2.71 -11.36
N ILE A 130 -7.82 -3.83 -10.78
CA ILE A 130 -7.03 -4.86 -11.49
C ILE A 130 -7.84 -5.42 -12.66
N ARG A 131 -9.11 -5.78 -12.44
CA ARG A 131 -10.00 -6.29 -13.51
C ARG A 131 -10.20 -5.26 -14.62
N ALA A 132 -10.43 -4.00 -14.27
CA ALA A 132 -10.59 -2.91 -15.24
C ALA A 132 -9.32 -2.72 -16.07
N TYR A 133 -8.15 -2.69 -15.42
CA TYR A 133 -6.86 -2.57 -16.09
C TYR A 133 -6.59 -3.72 -17.08
N LEU A 134 -6.93 -4.95 -16.72
CA LEU A 134 -6.72 -6.13 -17.56
C LEU A 134 -7.67 -6.24 -18.75
N ARG A 135 -8.79 -5.50 -18.75
CA ARG A 135 -9.68 -5.41 -19.93
C ARG A 135 -9.11 -4.51 -21.02
N LEU A 136 -8.12 -3.67 -20.72
CA LEU A 136 -7.45 -2.86 -21.72
C LEU A 136 -6.59 -3.75 -22.63
N ALA A 137 -6.42 -3.35 -23.89
CA ALA A 137 -5.60 -4.10 -24.84
C ALA A 137 -4.12 -4.21 -24.35
N PRO A 138 -3.40 -5.30 -24.65
CA PRO A 138 -1.97 -5.38 -24.38
C PRO A 138 -1.20 -4.20 -24.98
N THR A 139 -0.36 -3.56 -24.18
CA THR A 139 0.59 -2.57 -24.69
C THR A 139 1.77 -3.32 -25.30
N VAL A 140 2.01 -3.12 -26.59
CA VAL A 140 3.13 -3.70 -27.32
C VAL A 140 4.07 -2.60 -27.77
N VAL A 141 5.38 -2.82 -27.65
CA VAL A 141 6.40 -1.94 -28.21
C VAL A 141 6.86 -2.58 -29.52
N ALA A 142 6.87 -1.81 -30.60
CA ALA A 142 7.49 -2.26 -31.84
C ALA A 142 8.99 -2.45 -31.56
N ALA A 143 9.45 -3.70 -31.67
CA ALA A 143 10.86 -4.05 -31.55
C ALA A 143 11.66 -3.55 -32.75
#